data_AF-A0A7X7MZ27-F1
#
_entry.id   AF-A0A7X7MZ27-F1
#
_cell.length_a   1.000
_cell.length_b   1.000
_cell.length_c   1.000
_cell.angle_alpha   90.00
_cell.angle_beta   90.00
_cell.angle_gamma   90.00
#
_symmetry.space_group_name_H-M   'P 1'
#
loop_
_entity.id
_entity.type
_entity.pdbx_description
1 polymer ?
#
loop_
_entity_poly.entity_id
_entity_poly.type
_entity_poly.pdbx_seq_one_letter_code
_entity_poly.pdbx_strand_id
1 'polypeptide(L)'
;MKLFKFLKRLLSGRDEDYEYDFETEEASIDQVLRRETLKRASLDVDDYREREKYVRACCEQMVQASADEELAKRDYNDVTAHLTDMEEIEALPEPERRAVDAAAKKVTQIEQEDANYKRPMTKITDAQYRQIEAIEDDVEAVIVKMKEQEDYQMTVKKDLQLLEGEKSSYIYQAKSARTAKLNARSWAFISMFAVSLAILLLAILQYSMYIYFEEGYFIAAGIAAILLTAAFVKFKNAQSAQRAAERKANRVISLQNHIKIKYVNVTNVLDYYYTKYKVNNSYELSYMWEKYLEEKAVREHSEQIMARLDETGRELCSLLKKYRVKDPYIWVHQAEALLNPKEMVEIRHALIIQRQKLRKRIDFDTFHMQNAKDEIEDLVKRYPKYAKEILAIVTEYDS
;
A
#
# COMPACT_ATOMS: atom_id res chain seq x y z
N MET A 1 -7.43 10.17 5.93
CA MET A 1 -6.83 10.11 7.29
C MET A 1 -5.79 11.20 7.62
N LYS A 2 -5.23 11.96 6.66
CA LYS A 2 -4.30 13.08 6.94
C LYS A 2 -4.99 14.43 7.24
N LEU A 3 -6.17 14.68 6.67
CA LEU A 3 -6.98 15.89 6.94
C LEU A 3 -7.54 15.90 8.37
N PHE A 4 -8.05 14.75 8.83
CA PHE A 4 -8.64 14.60 10.16
C PHE A 4 -7.60 14.71 11.30
N LYS A 5 -6.34 14.31 11.05
CA LYS A 5 -5.23 14.52 11.97
C LYS A 5 -4.71 15.97 11.96
N PHE A 6 -4.90 16.71 10.87
CA PHE A 6 -4.56 18.13 10.78
C PHE A 6 -5.58 18.97 11.58
N LEU A 7 -6.88 18.72 11.38
CA LEU A 7 -7.96 19.34 12.15
C LEU A 7 -7.95 18.98 13.64
N LYS A 8 -7.72 17.71 14.00
CA LYS A 8 -7.62 17.30 15.41
C LYS A 8 -6.38 17.87 16.13
N ARG A 9 -5.32 18.20 15.39
CA ARG A 9 -4.12 18.86 15.95
C ARG A 9 -4.30 20.38 16.08
N LEU A 10 -5.27 20.94 15.35
CA LEU A 10 -5.73 22.33 15.48
C LEU A 10 -6.74 22.48 16.63
N LEU A 11 -7.49 21.42 16.93
CA LEU A 11 -8.53 21.38 17.97
C LEU A 11 -8.09 20.74 19.31
N SER A 12 -6.92 20.09 19.39
CA SER A 12 -6.43 19.46 20.64
C SER A 12 -5.06 20.01 21.08
N GLY A 13 -5.08 21.21 21.64
CA GLY A 13 -4.06 21.75 22.55
C GLY A 13 -4.80 22.51 23.64
N ARG A 14 -5.18 21.82 24.72
CA ARG A 14 -4.48 21.78 26.01
C ARG A 14 -4.83 23.01 26.85
N ASP A 15 -5.57 22.73 27.92
CA ASP A 15 -5.95 23.63 29.01
C ASP A 15 -4.73 24.38 29.55
N GLU A 16 -4.51 25.59 29.08
CA GLU A 16 -3.77 26.64 29.77
C GLU A 16 -4.54 27.92 29.50
N ASP A 17 -4.88 28.64 30.57
CA ASP A 17 -5.53 29.95 30.54
C ASP A 17 -4.66 30.93 29.74
N TYR A 18 -4.84 30.93 28.43
CA TYR A 18 -4.28 31.93 27.53
C TYR A 18 -5.38 32.92 27.19
N GLU A 19 -5.38 34.02 27.94
CA GLU A 19 -5.96 35.28 27.52
C GLU A 19 -5.25 35.66 26.20
N TYR A 20 -5.89 35.30 25.08
CA TYR A 20 -5.36 35.52 23.74
C TYR A 20 -5.51 37.00 23.40
N ASP A 21 -4.43 37.75 23.61
CA ASP A 21 -4.32 39.17 23.29
C ASP A 21 -4.37 39.36 21.76
N PHE A 22 -5.58 39.65 21.26
CA PHE A 22 -5.95 39.65 19.84
C PHE A 22 -5.39 40.87 19.05
N GLU A 23 -4.66 41.77 19.70
CA GLU A 23 -4.19 43.02 19.08
C GLU A 23 -2.99 42.87 18.12
N THR A 24 -2.33 41.70 18.05
CA THR A 24 -1.00 41.61 17.41
C THR A 24 -0.98 41.31 15.90
N GLU A 25 -2.08 40.87 15.27
CA GLU A 25 -2.12 40.66 13.80
C GLU A 25 -2.95 41.71 13.03
N GLU A 26 -3.85 42.45 13.68
CA GLU A 26 -4.59 43.57 13.05
C GLU A 26 -3.65 44.70 12.58
N ALA A 27 -2.44 44.79 13.16
CA ALA A 27 -1.44 45.79 12.82
C ALA A 27 -0.81 45.62 11.42
N SER A 28 -0.95 44.48 10.74
CA SER A 28 -0.23 44.24 9.47
C SER A 28 -0.99 44.67 8.21
N ILE A 29 -2.32 44.55 8.19
CA ILE A 29 -3.13 44.93 7.03
C ILE A 29 -3.37 46.44 7.04
N ASP A 30 -3.79 47.03 8.17
CA ASP A 30 -4.03 48.49 8.25
C ASP A 30 -2.75 49.31 7.97
N GLN A 31 -1.57 48.80 8.35
CA GLN A 31 -0.28 49.43 8.03
C GLN A 31 0.13 49.28 6.56
N VAL A 32 -0.21 48.17 5.89
CA VAL A 32 0.08 47.97 4.46
C VAL A 32 -0.94 48.72 3.59
N LEU A 33 -2.21 48.76 3.99
CA LEU A 33 -3.27 49.56 3.35
C LEU A 33 -2.99 51.07 3.44
N ARG A 34 -2.31 51.54 4.50
CA ARG A 34 -1.82 52.93 4.62
C ARG A 34 -0.54 53.22 3.81
N ARG A 35 0.06 52.22 3.16
CA ARG A 35 1.37 52.38 2.48
C ARG A 35 1.19 53.03 1.11
N GLU A 36 1.33 54.36 1.13
CA GLU A 36 1.58 55.28 0.02
C GLU A 36 0.76 55.05 -1.26
N THR A 37 -0.37 55.77 -1.32
CA THR A 37 -0.96 56.25 -2.56
C THR A 37 0.12 56.87 -3.46
N LEU A 38 0.00 56.71 -4.78
CA LEU A 38 0.87 57.31 -5.80
C LEU A 38 1.00 58.83 -5.56
N LYS A 39 2.01 59.25 -4.80
CA LYS A 39 2.23 60.66 -4.48
C LYS A 39 2.57 61.41 -5.76
N ARG A 40 1.65 62.27 -6.21
CA ARG A 40 1.84 63.24 -7.29
C ARG A 40 3.05 64.17 -7.13
N ALA A 41 3.62 64.24 -5.92
CA ALA A 41 4.69 65.15 -5.53
C ALA A 41 6.00 65.03 -6.33
N SER A 42 6.18 63.97 -7.12
CA SER A 42 7.40 63.75 -7.94
C SER A 42 7.12 63.56 -9.44
N LEU A 43 5.92 63.88 -9.93
CA LEU A 43 5.53 63.69 -11.33
C LEU A 43 5.87 64.92 -12.18
N ASP A 44 6.61 64.77 -13.28
CA ASP A 44 6.70 65.80 -14.32
C ASP A 44 5.50 65.70 -15.26
N VAL A 45 4.51 66.58 -15.07
CA VAL A 45 3.27 66.60 -15.84
C VAL A 45 3.50 67.02 -17.29
N ASP A 46 4.57 67.75 -17.59
CA ASP A 46 4.88 68.21 -18.94
C ASP A 46 5.48 67.08 -19.80
N ASP A 47 6.13 66.08 -19.20
CA ASP A 47 6.54 64.85 -19.91
C ASP A 47 5.32 63.97 -20.23
N TYR A 48 5.12 63.73 -21.53
CA TYR A 48 4.07 62.84 -22.03
C TYR A 48 4.19 61.42 -21.47
N ARG A 49 5.40 60.86 -21.34
CA ARG A 49 5.59 59.46 -20.89
C ARG A 49 5.27 59.28 -19.41
N GLU A 50 5.68 60.22 -18.57
CA GLU A 50 5.37 60.17 -17.14
C GLU A 50 3.87 60.39 -16.90
N ARG A 51 3.28 61.36 -17.59
CA ARG A 51 1.83 61.61 -17.56
C ARG A 51 1.02 60.40 -18.02
N GLU A 52 1.36 59.82 -19.18
CA GLU A 52 0.66 58.64 -19.70
C GLU A 52 0.75 57.47 -18.73
N LYS A 53 1.96 57.17 -18.22
CA LYS A 53 2.17 56.07 -17.27
C LYS A 53 1.39 56.28 -15.97
N TYR A 54 1.33 57.51 -15.47
CA TYR A 54 0.58 57.85 -14.26
C TYR A 54 -0.94 57.70 -14.47
N VAL A 55 -1.47 58.24 -15.57
CA VAL A 55 -2.91 58.13 -15.89
C VAL A 55 -3.30 56.66 -16.11
N ARG A 56 -2.48 55.88 -16.83
CA ARG A 56 -2.71 54.43 -16.99
C ARG A 56 -2.68 53.69 -15.66
N ALA A 57 -1.72 54.00 -14.77
CA ALA A 57 -1.67 53.39 -13.44
C ALA A 57 -2.90 53.73 -12.59
N CYS A 58 -3.42 54.96 -12.66
CA CYS A 58 -4.67 55.32 -12.00
C CYS A 58 -5.87 54.56 -12.59
N CYS A 59 -5.94 54.41 -13.91
CA CYS A 59 -7.00 53.63 -14.57
C CYS A 59 -6.92 52.13 -14.20
N GLU A 60 -5.73 51.55 -14.18
CA GLU A 60 -5.49 50.16 -13.74
C GLU A 60 -5.90 49.96 -12.28
N GLN A 61 -5.56 50.91 -11.39
CA GLN A 61 -6.01 50.89 -10.00
C GLN A 61 -7.53 50.95 -9.87
N MET A 62 -8.20 51.76 -10.69
CA MET A 62 -9.67 51.82 -10.70
C MET A 62 -10.30 50.51 -11.16
N VAL A 63 -9.80 49.92 -12.25
CA VAL A 63 -10.31 48.63 -12.77
C VAL A 63 -10.09 47.52 -11.76
N GLN A 64 -8.89 47.44 -11.17
CA GLN A 64 -8.57 46.42 -10.18
C GLN A 64 -9.42 46.60 -8.92
N ALA A 65 -9.48 47.82 -8.36
CA ALA A 65 -10.28 48.11 -7.17
C ALA A 65 -11.77 47.83 -7.42
N SER A 66 -12.31 48.16 -8.60
CA SER A 66 -13.69 47.86 -8.96
C SER A 66 -13.96 46.35 -9.01
N ALA A 67 -13.08 45.57 -9.64
CA ALA A 67 -13.23 44.11 -9.68
C ALA A 67 -13.11 43.46 -8.28
N ASP A 68 -12.18 43.94 -7.46
CA ASP A 68 -11.99 43.49 -6.08
C ASP A 68 -13.19 43.87 -5.19
N GLU A 69 -13.73 45.07 -5.38
CA GLU A 69 -14.94 45.55 -4.68
C GLU A 69 -16.16 44.69 -5.04
N GLU A 70 -16.36 44.38 -6.33
CA GLU A 70 -17.45 43.51 -6.78
C GLU A 70 -17.36 42.11 -6.17
N LEU A 71 -16.17 41.51 -6.17
CA LEU A 71 -15.94 40.20 -5.56
C LEU A 71 -16.22 40.25 -4.05
N ALA A 72 -15.67 41.25 -3.35
CA ALA A 72 -15.88 41.42 -1.92
C ALA A 72 -17.35 41.66 -1.56
N LYS A 73 -18.10 42.38 -2.42
CA LYS A 73 -19.56 42.55 -2.27
C LYS A 73 -20.32 41.24 -2.44
N ARG A 74 -19.94 40.38 -3.39
CA ARG A 74 -20.55 39.05 -3.55
C ARG A 74 -20.33 38.20 -2.31
N ASP A 75 -19.08 38.06 -1.86
CA ASP A 75 -18.73 37.33 -0.64
C ASP A 75 -19.45 37.90 0.60
N TYR A 76 -19.57 39.23 0.67
CA TYR A 76 -20.30 39.90 1.75
C TYR A 76 -21.78 39.52 1.76
N ASN A 77 -22.41 39.47 0.59
CA ASN A 77 -23.80 39.10 0.45
C ASN A 77 -24.02 37.62 0.82
N ASP A 78 -23.08 36.74 0.47
CA ASP A 78 -23.14 35.31 0.82
C ASP A 78 -23.02 35.10 2.33
N VAL A 79 -22.05 35.75 2.98
CA VAL A 79 -21.90 35.72 4.44
C VAL A 79 -23.13 36.30 5.14
N THR A 80 -23.69 37.38 4.59
CA THR A 80 -24.92 37.99 5.14
C THR A 80 -26.12 37.07 4.97
N ALA A 81 -26.27 36.43 3.81
CA ALA A 81 -27.30 35.42 3.58
C ALA A 81 -27.17 34.25 4.56
N HIS A 82 -25.95 33.76 4.80
CA HIS A 82 -25.72 32.70 5.78
C HIS A 82 -26.11 33.14 7.19
N LEU A 83 -25.76 34.36 7.63
CA LEU A 83 -26.17 34.88 8.93
C LEU A 83 -27.70 35.00 9.04
N THR A 84 -28.37 35.48 7.98
CA THR A 84 -29.83 35.53 7.91
C THR A 84 -30.44 34.13 8.01
N ASP A 85 -29.87 33.13 7.32
CA ASP A 85 -30.31 31.75 7.41
C ASP A 85 -30.20 31.21 8.86
N MET A 86 -29.15 31.57 9.61
CA MET A 86 -29.04 31.20 11.03
C MET A 86 -30.18 31.80 11.87
N GLU A 87 -30.48 33.08 11.65
CA GLU A 87 -31.54 33.80 12.35
C GLU A 87 -32.92 33.20 12.01
N GLU A 88 -33.17 32.88 10.73
CA GLU A 88 -34.41 32.22 10.30
C GLU A 88 -34.59 30.85 10.96
N ILE A 89 -33.52 30.06 11.05
CA ILE A 89 -33.53 28.72 11.67
C ILE A 89 -33.72 28.80 13.20
N GLU A 90 -33.16 29.80 13.86
CA GLU A 90 -33.37 30.03 15.31
C GLU A 90 -34.74 30.61 15.64
N ALA A 91 -35.33 31.39 14.73
CA ALA A 91 -36.67 31.95 14.88
C ALA A 91 -37.80 30.94 14.61
N LEU A 92 -37.48 29.70 14.23
CA LEU A 92 -38.47 28.66 13.95
C LEU A 92 -39.34 28.33 15.18
N PRO A 93 -40.67 28.16 15.01
CA PRO A 93 -41.53 27.58 16.02
C PRO A 93 -41.03 26.22 16.50
N GLU A 94 -41.21 25.93 17.79
CA GLU A 94 -40.89 24.64 18.43
C GLU A 94 -41.19 23.37 17.59
N PRO A 95 -42.40 23.18 16.99
CA PRO A 95 -42.67 21.96 16.23
C PRO A 95 -41.81 21.84 14.96
N GLU A 96 -41.54 22.97 14.29
CA GLU A 96 -40.74 23.04 13.07
C GLU A 96 -39.25 22.88 13.38
N ARG A 97 -38.79 23.52 14.47
CA ARG A 97 -37.44 23.38 14.98
C ARG A 97 -37.12 21.93 15.35
N ARG A 98 -38.03 21.25 16.05
CA ARG A 98 -37.87 19.81 16.37
C ARG A 98 -37.74 18.93 15.13
N ALA A 99 -38.41 19.26 14.03
CA ALA A 99 -38.28 18.51 12.78
C ALA A 99 -36.89 18.70 12.16
N VAL A 100 -36.35 19.93 12.20
CA VAL A 100 -34.97 20.23 11.76
C VAL A 100 -33.95 19.53 12.66
N ASP A 101 -34.09 19.63 13.98
CA ASP A 101 -33.20 18.98 14.94
C ASP A 101 -33.22 17.46 14.79
N ALA A 102 -34.39 16.85 14.54
CA ALA A 102 -34.50 15.42 14.30
C ALA A 102 -33.75 14.99 13.03
N ALA A 103 -33.84 15.76 11.94
CA ALA A 103 -33.10 15.49 10.71
C ALA A 103 -31.59 15.71 10.88
N ALA A 104 -31.18 16.81 11.52
CA ALA A 104 -29.78 17.09 11.83
C ALA A 104 -29.16 16.02 12.74
N LYS A 105 -29.93 15.50 13.70
CA LYS A 105 -29.50 14.40 14.58
C LYS A 105 -29.24 13.10 13.83
N LYS A 106 -30.03 12.79 12.79
CA LYS A 106 -29.75 11.62 11.94
C LYS A 106 -28.43 11.79 11.18
N VAL A 107 -28.16 12.98 10.63
CA VAL A 107 -26.89 13.27 9.91
C VAL A 107 -25.70 13.09 10.85
N THR A 108 -25.71 13.74 12.01
CA THR A 108 -24.60 13.66 12.98
C THR A 108 -24.42 12.24 13.52
N GLN A 109 -25.51 11.48 13.69
CA GLN A 109 -25.42 10.08 14.07
C GLN A 109 -24.70 9.25 13.01
N ILE A 110 -25.02 9.42 11.71
CA ILE A 110 -24.34 8.71 10.61
C ILE A 110 -22.85 9.09 10.55
N GLU A 111 -22.53 10.37 10.74
CA GLU A 111 -21.14 10.84 10.77
C GLU A 111 -20.36 10.27 11.96
N GLN A 112 -20.99 10.19 13.13
CA GLN A 112 -20.40 9.54 14.31
C GLN A 112 -20.23 8.03 14.12
N GLU A 113 -21.19 7.37 13.45
CA GLU A 113 -21.08 5.96 13.07
C GLU A 113 -19.87 5.72 12.17
N ASP A 114 -19.67 6.53 11.12
CA ASP A 114 -18.48 6.43 10.25
C ASP A 114 -17.18 6.79 10.96
N ALA A 115 -17.19 7.79 11.84
CA ALA A 115 -16.01 8.18 12.61
C ALA A 115 -15.57 7.08 13.61
N ASN A 116 -16.53 6.35 14.17
CA ASN A 116 -16.28 5.24 15.08
C ASN A 116 -15.96 3.92 14.36
N TYR A 117 -16.18 3.85 13.04
CA TYR A 117 -15.88 2.68 12.24
C TYR A 117 -14.36 2.42 12.19
N LYS A 118 -13.95 1.29 12.79
CA LYS A 118 -12.56 0.85 12.81
C LYS A 118 -12.17 0.28 11.45
N ARG A 119 -11.69 1.15 10.56
CA ARG A 119 -11.17 0.74 9.27
C ARG A 119 -9.93 -0.16 9.47
N PRO A 120 -9.94 -1.43 9.02
CA PRO A 120 -8.74 -2.25 9.00
C PRO A 120 -7.65 -1.55 8.18
N MET A 121 -6.38 -1.73 8.57
CA MET A 121 -5.27 -1.24 7.75
C MET A 121 -5.05 -2.21 6.59
N THR A 122 -5.85 -2.07 5.54
CA THR A 122 -5.61 -2.74 4.26
C THR A 122 -4.54 -2.00 3.47
N LYS A 123 -3.55 -2.75 2.99
CA LYS A 123 -2.42 -2.26 2.18
C LYS A 123 -2.38 -2.94 0.81
N ILE A 124 -3.53 -3.34 0.28
CA ILE A 124 -3.59 -3.80 -1.11
C ILE A 124 -3.75 -2.60 -2.03
N THR A 125 -3.05 -2.64 -3.16
CA THR A 125 -3.19 -1.62 -4.20
C THR A 125 -4.48 -1.83 -4.98
N ASP A 126 -4.99 -0.78 -5.65
CA ASP A 126 -6.17 -0.91 -6.52
C ASP A 126 -5.98 -1.94 -7.63
N ALA A 127 -4.76 -2.09 -8.15
CA ALA A 127 -4.45 -3.12 -9.14
C ALA A 127 -4.63 -4.53 -8.57
N GLN A 128 -4.16 -4.75 -7.34
CA GLN A 128 -4.32 -6.03 -6.63
C GLN A 128 -5.78 -6.30 -6.27
N TYR A 129 -6.54 -5.27 -5.87
CA TYR A 129 -7.97 -5.41 -5.61
C TYR A 129 -8.70 -5.92 -6.85
N ARG A 130 -8.53 -5.26 -7.99
CA ARG A 130 -9.17 -5.66 -9.27
C ARG A 130 -8.75 -7.04 -9.75
N GLN A 131 -7.50 -7.43 -9.48
CA GLN A 131 -7.01 -8.76 -9.84
C GLN A 131 -7.77 -9.85 -9.09
N ILE A 132 -7.97 -9.68 -7.78
CA ILE A 132 -8.70 -10.64 -6.95
C ILE A 132 -10.20 -10.60 -7.22
N GLU A 133 -10.76 -9.40 -7.43
CA GLU A 133 -12.16 -9.19 -7.82
C GLU A 133 -12.52 -9.98 -9.10
N ALA A 134 -11.64 -10.01 -10.09
CA ALA A 134 -11.87 -10.75 -11.34
C ALA A 134 -11.97 -12.27 -11.18
N ILE A 135 -11.56 -12.81 -10.02
CA ILE A 135 -11.54 -14.25 -9.72
C ILE A 135 -12.29 -14.58 -8.42
N GLU A 136 -13.11 -13.65 -7.92
CA GLU A 136 -13.76 -13.74 -6.61
C GLU A 136 -14.50 -15.07 -6.41
N ASP A 137 -15.22 -15.53 -7.43
CA ASP A 137 -16.04 -16.74 -7.38
C ASP A 137 -15.21 -18.03 -7.19
N ASP A 138 -13.97 -18.05 -7.68
CA ASP A 138 -13.14 -19.26 -7.77
C ASP A 138 -11.92 -19.25 -6.83
N VAL A 139 -11.56 -18.10 -6.26
CA VAL A 139 -10.27 -17.90 -5.56
C VAL A 139 -10.10 -18.81 -4.35
N GLU A 140 -11.14 -19.06 -3.57
CA GLU A 140 -11.08 -19.97 -2.41
C GLU A 140 -10.76 -21.40 -2.84
N ALA A 141 -11.45 -21.89 -3.87
CA ALA A 141 -11.21 -23.22 -4.43
C ALA A 141 -9.80 -23.33 -5.01
N VAL A 142 -9.29 -22.26 -5.61
CA VAL A 142 -7.92 -22.17 -6.14
C VAL A 142 -6.91 -22.23 -5.00
N ILE A 143 -7.09 -21.46 -3.92
CA ILE A 143 -6.19 -21.47 -2.75
C ILE A 143 -6.07 -22.87 -2.17
N VAL A 144 -7.21 -23.57 -2.00
CA VAL A 144 -7.23 -24.95 -1.49
C VAL A 144 -6.46 -25.88 -2.42
N LYS A 145 -6.73 -25.84 -3.73
CA LYS A 145 -6.02 -26.66 -4.73
C LYS A 145 -4.52 -26.38 -4.74
N MET A 146 -4.12 -25.11 -4.69
CA MET A 146 -2.70 -24.73 -4.65
C MET A 146 -2.02 -25.32 -3.41
N LYS A 147 -2.64 -25.15 -2.24
CA LYS A 147 -2.12 -25.69 -0.98
C LYS A 147 -1.96 -27.21 -1.01
N GLU A 148 -2.96 -27.92 -1.52
CA GLU A 148 -2.88 -29.38 -1.69
C GLU A 148 -1.72 -29.81 -2.60
N GLN A 149 -1.48 -29.08 -3.70
CA GLN A 149 -0.35 -29.36 -4.59
C GLN A 149 1.00 -29.03 -3.93
N GLU A 150 1.09 -27.95 -3.15
CA GLU A 150 2.29 -27.60 -2.37
C GLU A 150 2.62 -28.67 -1.33
N ASP A 151 1.61 -29.13 -0.57
CA ASP A 151 1.75 -30.20 0.42
C ASP A 151 2.13 -31.54 -0.24
N TYR A 152 1.54 -31.83 -1.41
CA TYR A 152 1.91 -32.99 -2.20
C TYR A 152 3.36 -32.91 -2.69
N GLN A 153 3.80 -31.74 -3.18
CA GLN A 153 5.19 -31.52 -3.60
C GLN A 153 6.18 -31.74 -2.45
N MET A 154 5.85 -31.28 -1.24
CA MET A 154 6.67 -31.52 -0.05
C MET A 154 6.80 -33.01 0.27
N THR A 155 5.69 -33.76 0.18
CA THR A 155 5.70 -35.22 0.38
C THR A 155 6.57 -35.92 -0.65
N VAL A 156 6.39 -35.60 -1.94
CA VAL A 156 7.18 -36.15 -3.04
C VAL A 156 8.68 -35.83 -2.88
N LYS A 157 9.01 -34.62 -2.40
CA LYS A 157 10.39 -34.22 -2.12
C LYS A 157 11.01 -35.03 -0.99
N LYS A 158 10.26 -35.30 0.09
CA LYS A 158 10.71 -36.18 1.20
C LYS A 158 10.96 -37.61 0.70
N ASP A 159 10.08 -38.15 -0.14
CA ASP A 159 10.25 -39.48 -0.74
C ASP A 159 11.52 -39.55 -1.60
N LEU A 160 11.82 -38.50 -2.38
CA LEU A 160 13.06 -38.43 -3.16
C LEU A 160 14.31 -38.46 -2.28
N GLN A 161 14.30 -37.73 -1.16
CA GLN A 161 15.41 -37.73 -0.20
C GLN A 161 15.61 -39.10 0.45
N LEU A 162 14.52 -39.77 0.83
CA LEU A 162 14.56 -41.13 1.38
C LEU A 162 15.17 -42.12 0.38
N LEU A 163 14.68 -42.11 -0.87
CA LEU A 163 15.16 -42.98 -1.94
C LEU A 163 16.63 -42.69 -2.29
N GLU A 164 17.08 -41.44 -2.19
CA GLU A 164 18.48 -41.07 -2.37
C GLU A 164 19.39 -41.66 -1.28
N GLY A 165 18.93 -41.66 -0.03
CA GLY A 165 19.59 -42.34 1.08
C GLY A 165 19.67 -43.86 0.88
N GLU A 166 18.54 -44.50 0.53
CA GLU A 166 18.49 -45.94 0.23
C GLU A 166 19.41 -46.33 -0.93
N LYS A 167 19.37 -45.55 -2.03
CA LYS A 167 20.24 -45.74 -3.20
C LYS A 167 21.70 -45.71 -2.78
N SER A 168 22.10 -44.71 -2.00
CA SER A 168 23.48 -44.56 -1.52
C SER A 168 23.91 -45.74 -0.65
N SER A 169 23.02 -46.23 0.22
CA SER A 169 23.25 -47.43 1.03
C SER A 169 23.46 -48.69 0.18
N TYR A 170 22.61 -48.95 -0.81
CA TYR A 170 22.76 -50.13 -1.67
C TYR A 170 23.99 -50.05 -2.58
N ILE A 171 24.34 -48.86 -3.09
CA ILE A 171 25.58 -48.66 -3.85
C ILE A 171 26.80 -48.94 -2.96
N TYR A 172 26.79 -48.47 -1.71
CA TYR A 172 27.84 -48.77 -0.75
C TYR A 172 27.95 -50.27 -0.46
N GLN A 173 26.82 -50.96 -0.23
CA GLN A 173 26.80 -52.42 -0.02
C GLN A 173 27.35 -53.18 -1.24
N ALA A 174 26.96 -52.79 -2.45
CA ALA A 174 27.47 -53.38 -3.69
C ALA A 174 28.99 -53.17 -3.82
N LYS A 175 29.49 -51.96 -3.51
CA LYS A 175 30.93 -51.65 -3.52
C LYS A 175 31.69 -52.47 -2.46
N SER A 176 31.17 -52.56 -1.24
CA SER A 176 31.75 -53.35 -0.16
C SER A 176 31.78 -54.85 -0.49
N ALA A 177 30.71 -55.40 -1.05
CA ALA A 177 30.65 -56.79 -1.50
C ALA A 177 31.62 -57.05 -2.67
N ARG A 178 31.78 -56.09 -3.59
CA ARG A 178 32.78 -56.15 -4.67
C ARG A 178 34.20 -56.17 -4.11
N THR A 179 34.51 -55.34 -3.12
CA THR A 179 35.81 -55.34 -2.44
C THR A 179 36.04 -56.67 -1.72
N ALA A 180 35.04 -57.19 -0.99
CA ALA A 180 35.11 -58.50 -0.34
C ALA A 180 35.38 -59.63 -1.34
N LYS A 181 34.76 -59.58 -2.52
CA LYS A 181 34.99 -60.52 -3.62
C LYS A 181 36.42 -60.43 -4.17
N LEU A 182 36.95 -59.21 -4.35
CA LEU A 182 38.34 -59.00 -4.77
C LEU A 182 39.31 -59.54 -3.72
N ASN A 183 39.06 -59.25 -2.44
CA ASN A 183 39.87 -59.77 -1.34
C ASN A 183 39.83 -61.30 -1.28
N ALA A 184 38.66 -61.94 -1.42
CA ALA A 184 38.54 -63.39 -1.46
C ALA A 184 39.37 -64.01 -2.60
N ARG A 185 39.43 -63.34 -3.76
CA ARG A 185 40.29 -63.75 -4.88
C ARG A 185 41.78 -63.62 -4.52
N SER A 186 42.19 -62.52 -3.90
CA SER A 186 43.58 -62.34 -3.45
C SER A 186 43.98 -63.38 -2.40
N TRP A 187 43.13 -63.66 -1.41
CA TRP A 187 43.34 -64.71 -0.41
C TRP A 187 43.44 -66.11 -1.04
N ALA A 188 42.63 -66.40 -2.05
CA ALA A 188 42.73 -67.66 -2.78
C ALA A 188 44.09 -67.82 -3.48
N PHE A 189 44.59 -66.75 -4.12
CA PHE A 189 45.92 -66.77 -4.74
C PHE A 189 47.05 -66.95 -3.72
N ILE A 190 47.00 -66.22 -2.60
CA ILE A 190 48.00 -66.34 -1.52
C ILE A 190 47.98 -67.76 -0.94
N SER A 191 46.80 -68.31 -0.69
CA SER A 191 46.65 -69.67 -0.17
C SER A 191 47.18 -70.73 -1.15
N MET A 192 46.92 -70.57 -2.45
CA MET A 192 47.44 -71.48 -3.47
C MET A 192 48.96 -71.41 -3.55
N PHE A 193 49.54 -70.22 -3.48
CA PHE A 193 50.99 -70.02 -3.43
C PHE A 193 51.60 -70.70 -2.18
N ALA A 194 51.01 -70.49 -1.00
CA ALA A 194 51.49 -71.11 0.24
C ALA A 194 51.45 -72.65 0.20
N VAL A 195 50.36 -73.23 -0.32
CA VAL A 195 50.26 -74.68 -0.53
C VAL A 195 51.32 -75.18 -1.50
N SER A 196 51.54 -74.47 -2.61
CA SER A 196 52.57 -74.86 -3.60
C SER A 196 53.98 -74.84 -3.01
N LEU A 197 54.29 -73.85 -2.17
CA LEU A 197 55.56 -73.76 -1.46
C LEU A 197 55.71 -74.89 -0.43
N ALA A 198 54.64 -75.23 0.30
CA ALA A 198 54.63 -76.35 1.24
C ALA A 198 54.89 -77.69 0.55
N ILE A 199 54.27 -77.93 -0.60
CA ILE A 199 54.51 -79.13 -1.42
C ILE A 199 55.96 -79.16 -1.93
N LEU A 200 56.49 -78.03 -2.38
CA LEU A 200 57.87 -77.91 -2.84
C LEU A 200 58.88 -78.22 -1.71
N LEU A 201 58.65 -77.72 -0.50
CA LEU A 201 59.48 -78.01 0.67
C LEU A 201 59.46 -79.50 1.04
N LEU A 202 58.28 -80.14 1.01
CA LEU A 202 58.16 -81.59 1.23
C LEU A 202 58.97 -82.37 0.19
N ALA A 203 58.92 -81.96 -1.07
CA ALA A 203 59.70 -82.58 -2.15
C ALA A 203 61.21 -82.44 -1.94
N ILE A 204 61.69 -81.25 -1.52
CA ILE A 204 63.11 -81.05 -1.18
C ILE A 204 63.53 -81.95 -0.01
N LEU A 205 62.71 -82.04 1.04
CA LEU A 205 63.01 -82.85 2.22
C LEU A 205 63.13 -84.34 1.86
N GLN A 206 62.22 -84.83 1.03
CA GLN A 206 62.22 -86.23 0.56
C GLN A 206 63.47 -86.56 -0.25
N TYR A 207 63.91 -85.65 -1.16
CA TYR A 207 65.06 -85.90 -2.03
C TYR A 207 66.41 -85.68 -1.32
N SER A 208 66.49 -84.75 -0.37
CA SER A 208 67.72 -84.41 0.35
C SER A 208 68.00 -85.35 1.53
N MET A 209 66.96 -85.76 2.26
CA MET A 209 67.10 -86.52 3.51
C MET A 209 66.71 -88.01 3.39
N TYR A 210 66.26 -88.48 2.22
CA TYR A 210 65.85 -89.87 1.97
C TYR A 210 64.77 -90.41 2.93
N ILE A 211 63.93 -89.53 3.49
CA ILE A 211 62.81 -89.92 4.36
C ILE A 211 61.54 -90.06 3.50
N TYR A 212 60.90 -91.23 3.54
CA TYR A 212 59.62 -91.48 2.86
C TYR A 212 58.45 -90.88 3.68
N PHE A 213 57.97 -89.71 3.26
CA PHE A 213 56.89 -88.94 3.92
C PHE A 213 55.57 -88.99 3.13
N GLU A 214 55.10 -90.18 2.71
CA GLU A 214 53.87 -90.32 1.89
C GLU A 214 52.63 -89.70 2.57
N GLU A 215 52.48 -89.89 3.88
CA GLU A 215 51.38 -89.33 4.68
C GLU A 215 51.33 -87.79 4.68
N GLY A 216 52.49 -87.13 4.54
CA GLY A 216 52.59 -85.67 4.55
C GLY A 216 51.94 -85.01 3.34
N TYR A 217 52.01 -85.65 2.17
CA TYR A 217 51.36 -85.14 0.96
C TYR A 217 49.83 -85.27 1.02
N PHE A 218 49.31 -86.35 1.61
CA PHE A 218 47.87 -86.51 1.84
C PHE A 218 47.31 -85.45 2.78
N ILE A 219 48.04 -85.12 3.86
CA ILE A 219 47.67 -84.04 4.78
C ILE A 219 47.70 -82.68 4.05
N ALA A 220 48.76 -82.39 3.28
CA ALA A 220 48.86 -81.14 2.51
C ALA A 220 47.73 -81.01 1.46
N ALA A 221 47.37 -82.10 0.79
CA ALA A 221 46.26 -82.15 -0.15
C ALA A 221 44.89 -81.92 0.54
N GLY A 222 44.69 -82.51 1.73
CA GLY A 222 43.50 -82.29 2.55
C GLY A 222 43.35 -80.82 2.98
N ILE A 223 44.44 -80.20 3.47
CA ILE A 223 44.46 -78.78 3.83
C ILE A 223 44.18 -77.90 2.61
N ALA A 224 44.80 -78.20 1.46
CA ALA A 224 44.58 -77.47 0.22
C ALA A 224 43.11 -77.54 -0.24
N ALA A 225 42.49 -78.72 -0.17
CA ALA A 225 41.08 -78.91 -0.51
C ALA A 225 40.15 -78.07 0.39
N ILE A 226 40.42 -78.03 1.69
CA ILE A 226 39.65 -77.22 2.66
C ILE A 226 39.80 -75.73 2.34
N LEU A 227 41.03 -75.24 2.12
CA LEU A 227 41.31 -73.83 1.84
C LEU A 227 40.67 -73.37 0.51
N LEU A 228 40.78 -74.18 -0.54
CA LEU A 228 40.14 -73.90 -1.84
C LEU A 228 38.61 -73.86 -1.72
N THR A 229 38.02 -74.81 -0.98
CA THR A 229 36.58 -74.85 -0.75
C THR A 229 36.11 -73.62 0.04
N ALA A 230 36.81 -73.26 1.11
CA ALA A 230 36.50 -72.07 1.91
C ALA A 230 36.60 -70.77 1.10
N ALA A 231 37.64 -70.64 0.25
CA ALA A 231 37.81 -69.50 -0.64
C ALA A 231 36.69 -69.42 -1.69
N PHE A 232 36.31 -70.56 -2.27
CA PHE A 232 35.21 -70.65 -3.24
C PHE A 232 33.87 -70.25 -2.64
N VAL A 233 33.55 -70.74 -1.44
CA VAL A 233 32.32 -70.36 -0.72
C VAL A 233 32.31 -68.86 -0.42
N LYS A 234 33.42 -68.30 0.09
CA LYS A 234 33.53 -66.85 0.33
C LYS A 234 33.35 -66.04 -0.96
N PHE A 235 33.95 -66.47 -2.06
CA PHE A 235 33.80 -65.82 -3.36
C PHE A 235 32.36 -65.86 -3.87
N LYS A 236 31.69 -67.02 -3.80
CA LYS A 236 30.30 -67.18 -4.24
C LYS A 236 29.33 -66.37 -3.38
N ASN A 237 29.53 -66.36 -2.07
CA ASN A 237 28.73 -65.54 -1.15
C ASN A 237 28.90 -64.05 -1.44
N ALA A 238 30.14 -63.57 -1.61
CA ALA A 238 30.41 -62.17 -1.96
C ALA A 238 29.83 -61.80 -3.35
N GLN A 239 29.93 -62.70 -4.33
CA GLN A 239 29.34 -62.51 -5.66
C GLN A 239 27.80 -62.45 -5.62
N SER A 240 27.15 -63.31 -4.82
CA SER A 240 25.70 -63.30 -4.64
C SER A 240 25.25 -62.02 -3.94
N ALA A 241 25.91 -61.63 -2.85
CA ALA A 241 25.65 -60.40 -2.12
C ALA A 241 25.81 -59.15 -3.01
N GLN A 242 26.87 -59.10 -3.82
CA GLN A 242 27.09 -58.02 -4.79
C GLN A 242 25.92 -57.91 -5.78
N ARG A 243 25.54 -59.03 -6.44
CA ARG A 243 24.42 -59.05 -7.40
C ARG A 243 23.08 -58.71 -6.76
N ALA A 244 22.86 -59.12 -5.51
CA ALA A 244 21.65 -58.77 -4.77
C ALA A 244 21.58 -57.27 -4.46
N ALA A 245 22.69 -56.67 -4.01
CA ALA A 245 22.79 -55.24 -3.74
C ALA A 245 22.63 -54.40 -5.02
N GLU A 246 23.25 -54.80 -6.14
CA GLU A 246 23.09 -54.15 -7.44
C GLU A 246 21.63 -54.18 -7.93
N ARG A 247 20.94 -55.32 -7.80
CA ARG A 247 19.52 -55.44 -8.14
C ARG A 247 18.64 -54.51 -7.30
N LYS A 248 18.90 -54.43 -5.99
CA LYS A 248 18.19 -53.50 -5.10
C LYS A 248 18.45 -52.04 -5.48
N ALA A 249 19.71 -51.67 -5.76
CA ALA A 249 20.07 -50.34 -6.21
C ALA A 249 19.33 -49.95 -7.51
N ASN A 250 19.29 -50.85 -8.50
CA ASN A 250 18.57 -50.60 -9.75
C ASN A 250 17.06 -50.42 -9.54
N ARG A 251 16.45 -51.21 -8.63
CA ARG A 251 15.04 -51.03 -8.26
C ARG A 251 14.79 -49.67 -7.63
N VAL A 252 15.63 -49.24 -6.69
CA VAL A 252 15.52 -47.91 -6.07
C VAL A 252 15.70 -46.80 -7.10
N ILE A 253 16.64 -46.93 -8.06
CA ILE A 253 16.81 -45.96 -9.15
C ILE A 253 15.53 -45.85 -10.00
N SER A 254 14.90 -46.98 -10.34
CA SER A 254 13.65 -46.98 -11.10
C SER A 254 12.51 -46.29 -10.33
N LEU A 255 12.39 -46.55 -9.02
CA LEU A 255 11.42 -45.87 -8.15
C LEU A 255 11.72 -44.38 -8.07
N GLN A 256 12.99 -44.00 -7.90
CA GLN A 256 13.44 -42.61 -7.85
C GLN A 256 13.05 -41.88 -9.14
N ASN A 257 13.24 -42.47 -10.32
CA ASN A 257 12.85 -41.86 -11.59
C ASN A 257 11.33 -41.65 -11.68
N HIS A 258 10.53 -42.61 -11.23
CA HIS A 258 9.07 -42.45 -11.18
C HIS A 258 8.65 -41.30 -10.26
N ILE A 259 9.26 -41.17 -9.08
CA ILE A 259 8.97 -40.06 -8.15
C ILE A 259 9.48 -38.72 -8.70
N LYS A 260 10.61 -38.69 -9.42
CA LYS A 260 11.09 -37.47 -10.11
C LYS A 260 10.08 -36.96 -11.14
N ILE A 261 9.48 -37.86 -11.92
CA ILE A 261 8.41 -37.48 -12.87
C ILE A 261 7.24 -36.84 -12.13
N LYS A 262 6.79 -37.42 -11.02
CA LYS A 262 5.73 -36.83 -10.18
C LYS A 262 6.14 -35.45 -9.65
N TYR A 263 7.38 -35.28 -9.21
CA TYR A 263 7.90 -34.00 -8.73
C TYR A 263 7.89 -32.92 -9.81
N VAL A 264 8.35 -33.25 -11.02
CA VAL A 264 8.31 -32.32 -12.16
C VAL A 264 6.86 -31.97 -12.50
N ASN A 265 5.95 -32.95 -12.53
CA ASN A 265 4.54 -32.70 -12.83
C ASN A 265 3.88 -31.76 -11.82
N VAL A 266 4.03 -32.01 -10.52
CA VAL A 266 3.43 -31.13 -9.49
C VAL A 266 4.06 -29.72 -9.53
N THR A 267 5.36 -29.64 -9.81
CA THR A 267 6.06 -28.35 -9.92
C THR A 267 5.55 -27.54 -11.11
N ASN A 268 5.31 -28.18 -12.26
CA ASN A 268 4.73 -27.51 -13.43
C ASN A 268 3.28 -27.04 -13.17
N VAL A 269 2.50 -27.83 -12.43
CA VAL A 269 1.14 -27.43 -12.02
C VAL A 269 1.20 -26.20 -11.10
N LEU A 270 2.10 -26.20 -10.12
CA LEU A 270 2.30 -25.04 -9.23
C LEU A 270 2.79 -23.81 -9.99
N ASP A 271 3.75 -23.97 -10.91
CA ASP A 271 4.27 -22.87 -11.74
C ASP A 271 3.17 -22.23 -12.62
N TYR A 272 2.24 -23.04 -13.13
CA TYR A 272 1.04 -22.55 -13.79
C TYR A 272 0.19 -21.69 -12.85
N TYR A 273 -0.10 -22.16 -11.64
CA TYR A 273 -0.87 -21.40 -10.64
C TYR A 273 -0.16 -20.08 -10.28
N TYR A 274 1.14 -20.13 -9.98
CA TYR A 274 1.95 -18.97 -9.64
C TYR A 274 1.97 -17.93 -10.77
N THR A 275 2.12 -18.39 -12.01
CA THR A 275 2.14 -17.50 -13.18
C THR A 275 0.76 -16.90 -13.48
N LYS A 276 -0.31 -17.71 -13.36
CA LYS A 276 -1.69 -17.30 -13.63
C LYS A 276 -2.18 -16.27 -12.62
N TYR A 277 -1.92 -16.50 -11.33
CA TYR A 277 -2.39 -15.65 -10.24
C TYR A 277 -1.34 -14.64 -9.75
N LYS A 278 -0.14 -14.61 -10.36
CA LYS A 278 0.95 -13.68 -10.03
C LYS A 278 1.33 -13.69 -8.55
N VAL A 279 1.35 -14.88 -7.95
CA VAL A 279 1.73 -15.14 -6.56
C VAL A 279 2.82 -16.19 -6.51
N ASN A 280 3.55 -16.27 -5.41
CA ASN A 280 4.65 -17.22 -5.23
C ASN A 280 4.24 -18.50 -4.49
N ASN A 281 3.12 -18.46 -3.75
CA ASN A 281 2.59 -19.59 -2.99
C ASN A 281 1.11 -19.36 -2.64
N SER A 282 0.45 -20.41 -2.13
CA SER A 282 -0.96 -20.37 -1.73
C SER A 282 -1.20 -19.44 -0.54
N TYR A 283 -0.21 -19.27 0.35
CA TYR A 283 -0.31 -18.39 1.51
C TYR A 283 -0.39 -16.91 1.10
N GLU A 284 0.40 -16.50 0.10
CA GLU A 284 0.34 -15.17 -0.48
C GLU A 284 -1.02 -14.90 -1.11
N LEU A 285 -1.55 -15.85 -1.91
CA LEU A 285 -2.89 -15.71 -2.48
C LEU A 285 -3.98 -15.65 -1.38
N SER A 286 -3.86 -16.47 -0.35
CA SER A 286 -4.77 -16.46 0.80
C SER A 286 -4.72 -15.14 1.57
N TYR A 287 -3.53 -14.58 1.78
CA TYR A 287 -3.37 -13.29 2.41
C TYR A 287 -4.00 -12.17 1.57
N MET A 288 -3.77 -12.20 0.25
CA MET A 288 -4.38 -11.25 -0.68
C MET A 288 -5.91 -11.35 -0.69
N TRP A 289 -6.46 -12.55 -0.62
CA TRP A 289 -7.91 -12.79 -0.50
C TRP A 289 -8.49 -12.21 0.80
N GLU A 290 -7.85 -12.47 1.94
CA GLU A 290 -8.28 -11.91 3.23
C GLU A 290 -8.28 -10.38 3.20
N LYS A 291 -7.23 -9.78 2.64
CA LYS A 291 -7.15 -8.31 2.50
C LYS A 291 -8.16 -7.75 1.51
N TYR A 292 -8.49 -8.49 0.46
CA TYR A 292 -9.56 -8.12 -0.46
C TYR A 292 -10.92 -8.09 0.24
N LEU A 293 -11.25 -9.11 1.04
CA LEU A 293 -12.50 -9.16 1.80
C LEU A 293 -12.61 -8.01 2.81
N GLU A 294 -11.52 -7.70 3.53
CA GLU A 294 -11.45 -6.54 4.41
C GLU A 294 -11.71 -5.23 3.65
N GLU A 295 -11.04 -5.02 2.51
CA GLU A 295 -11.18 -3.81 1.69
C GLU A 295 -12.57 -3.70 1.06
N LYS A 296 -13.14 -4.80 0.59
CA LYS A 296 -14.50 -4.87 0.04
C LYS A 296 -15.52 -4.45 1.09
N ALA A 297 -15.42 -4.97 2.31
CA ALA A 297 -16.29 -4.55 3.42
C ALA A 297 -16.15 -3.06 3.75
N VAL A 298 -14.95 -2.50 3.69
CA VAL A 298 -14.71 -1.06 3.90
C VAL A 298 -15.35 -0.22 2.78
N ARG A 299 -15.25 -0.65 1.52
CA ARG A 299 -15.86 0.03 0.38
C ARG A 299 -17.39 -0.02 0.46
N GLU A 300 -17.96 -1.19 0.72
CA GLU A 300 -19.39 -1.35 0.92
C GLU A 300 -19.91 -0.51 2.09
N HIS A 301 -19.20 -0.49 3.22
CA HIS A 301 -19.54 0.40 4.35
C HIS A 301 -19.50 1.88 3.93
N SER A 302 -18.46 2.30 3.21
CA SER A 302 -18.32 3.69 2.75
C SER A 302 -19.44 4.07 1.77
N GLU A 303 -19.80 3.20 0.84
CA GLU A 303 -20.91 3.40 -0.09
C GLU A 303 -22.26 3.48 0.64
N GLN A 304 -22.50 2.61 1.62
CA GLN A 304 -23.71 2.63 2.44
C GLN A 304 -23.81 3.92 3.27
N ILE A 305 -22.71 4.35 3.91
CA ILE A 305 -22.67 5.61 4.65
C ILE A 305 -22.93 6.80 3.72
N MET A 306 -22.27 6.85 2.56
CA MET A 306 -22.47 7.92 1.59
C MET A 306 -23.92 7.98 1.11
N ALA A 307 -24.53 6.84 0.79
CA ALA A 307 -25.93 6.78 0.36
C ALA A 307 -26.89 7.26 1.47
N ARG A 308 -26.68 6.83 2.72
CA ARG A 308 -27.50 7.27 3.86
C ARG A 308 -27.32 8.76 4.17
N LEU A 309 -26.10 9.27 4.06
CA LEU A 309 -25.79 10.68 4.32
C LEU A 309 -26.36 11.57 3.22
N ASP A 310 -26.32 11.13 1.95
CA ASP A 310 -26.97 11.82 0.83
C ASP A 310 -28.51 11.81 0.96
N GLU A 311 -29.12 10.68 1.31
CA GLU A 311 -30.56 10.60 1.57
C GLU A 311 -30.98 11.53 2.73
N THR A 312 -30.33 11.40 3.88
CA THR A 312 -30.64 12.20 5.08
C THR A 312 -30.32 13.67 4.87
N GLY A 313 -29.24 13.99 4.15
CA GLY A 313 -28.87 15.34 3.77
C GLY A 313 -29.92 15.99 2.87
N ARG A 314 -30.49 15.25 1.91
CA ARG A 314 -31.62 15.72 1.10
C ARG A 314 -32.88 15.95 1.92
N GLU A 315 -33.19 15.10 2.90
CA GLU A 315 -34.30 15.32 3.83
C GLU A 315 -34.13 16.65 4.58
N LEU A 316 -32.94 16.88 5.16
CA LEU A 316 -32.61 18.11 5.88
C LEU A 316 -32.68 19.34 4.96
N CYS A 317 -32.09 19.26 3.76
CA CYS A 317 -32.17 20.33 2.77
C CYS A 317 -33.63 20.63 2.39
N SER A 318 -34.46 19.62 2.21
CA SER A 318 -35.87 19.81 1.88
C SER A 318 -36.66 20.46 3.01
N LEU A 319 -36.30 20.22 4.28
CA LEU A 319 -36.93 20.89 5.41
C LEU A 319 -36.52 22.37 5.46
N LEU A 320 -35.23 22.66 5.39
CA LEU A 320 -34.70 24.03 5.44
C LEU A 320 -35.23 24.89 4.28
N LYS A 321 -35.36 24.34 3.07
CA LYS A 321 -35.99 25.05 1.93
C LYS A 321 -37.43 25.49 2.21
N LYS A 322 -38.21 24.71 2.98
CA LYS A 322 -39.59 25.08 3.34
C LYS A 322 -39.62 26.32 4.24
N TYR A 323 -38.55 26.54 4.99
CA TYR A 323 -38.40 27.64 5.93
C TYR A 323 -37.66 28.86 5.37
N ARG A 324 -37.46 28.92 4.04
CA ARG A 324 -36.85 30.05 3.30
C ARG A 324 -35.34 30.25 3.47
N VAL A 325 -34.66 29.30 4.11
CA VAL A 325 -33.19 29.21 4.15
C VAL A 325 -32.63 29.25 2.72
N LYS A 326 -31.76 30.22 2.43
CA LYS A 326 -31.17 30.44 1.10
C LYS A 326 -30.20 29.34 0.70
N ASP A 327 -29.31 28.91 1.60
CA ASP A 327 -28.35 27.83 1.33
C ASP A 327 -28.47 26.66 2.32
N PRO A 328 -29.43 25.75 2.08
CA PRO A 328 -29.63 24.55 2.89
C PRO A 328 -28.47 23.56 2.91
N TYR A 329 -27.58 23.58 1.90
CA TYR A 329 -26.56 22.54 1.74
C TYR A 329 -25.42 22.72 2.75
N ILE A 330 -25.08 23.97 3.09
CA ILE A 330 -24.08 24.30 4.10
C ILE A 330 -24.43 23.65 5.45
N TRP A 331 -25.72 23.65 5.80
CA TRP A 331 -26.24 23.10 7.04
C TRP A 331 -26.17 21.57 7.15
N VAL A 332 -25.98 20.85 6.03
CA VAL A 332 -25.73 19.40 6.06
C VAL A 332 -24.34 19.12 6.63
N HIS A 333 -23.33 19.90 6.25
CA HIS A 333 -21.95 19.78 6.78
C HIS A 333 -21.79 20.39 8.17
N GLN A 334 -22.73 21.24 8.58
CA GLN A 334 -22.76 21.91 9.89
C GLN A 334 -23.93 21.40 10.75
N ALA A 335 -24.36 20.15 10.55
CA ALA A 335 -25.52 19.60 11.26
C ALA A 335 -25.35 19.59 12.79
N GLU A 336 -24.11 19.53 13.30
CA GLU A 336 -23.81 19.65 14.73
C GLU A 336 -24.16 21.03 15.30
N ALA A 337 -23.98 22.10 14.52
CA ALA A 337 -24.33 23.46 14.93
C ALA A 337 -25.85 23.68 15.08
N LEU A 338 -26.66 22.91 14.35
CA LEU A 338 -28.12 22.93 14.53
C LEU A 338 -28.54 22.31 15.87
N LEU A 339 -27.75 21.39 16.43
CA LEU A 339 -28.04 20.69 17.67
C LEU A 339 -27.39 21.34 18.90
N ASN A 340 -26.23 21.96 18.71
CA ASN A 340 -25.44 22.55 19.79
C ASN A 340 -25.40 24.09 19.66
N PRO A 341 -26.05 24.82 20.58
CA PRO A 341 -26.03 26.29 20.57
C PRO A 341 -24.63 26.90 20.65
N LYS A 342 -23.66 26.21 21.28
CA LYS A 342 -22.29 26.70 21.38
C LYS A 342 -21.61 26.75 20.00
N GLU A 343 -21.69 25.65 19.25
CA GLU A 343 -21.17 25.56 17.87
C GLU A 343 -21.84 26.60 16.95
N MET A 344 -23.16 26.79 17.11
CA MET A 344 -23.90 27.84 16.39
C MET A 344 -23.34 29.25 16.65
N VAL A 345 -23.00 29.55 17.91
CA VAL A 345 -22.41 30.86 18.29
C VAL A 345 -20.99 31.02 17.73
N GLU A 346 -20.19 29.96 17.74
CA GLU A 346 -18.83 29.99 17.18
C GLU A 346 -18.84 30.25 15.67
N ILE A 347 -19.72 29.56 14.92
CA ILE A 347 -19.90 29.78 13.48
C ILE A 347 -20.40 31.20 13.21
N ARG A 348 -21.38 31.69 14.00
CA ARG A 348 -21.87 33.06 13.88
C ARG A 348 -20.75 34.08 14.10
N HIS A 349 -19.94 33.89 15.14
CA HIS A 349 -18.84 34.79 15.44
C HIS A 349 -17.81 34.85 14.29
N ALA A 350 -17.45 33.68 13.74
CA ALA A 350 -16.56 33.60 12.58
C ALA A 350 -17.14 34.34 11.35
N LEU A 351 -18.42 34.16 11.05
CA LEU A 351 -19.11 34.86 9.95
C LEU A 351 -19.21 36.37 10.20
N ILE A 352 -19.44 36.81 11.43
CA ILE A 352 -19.45 38.25 11.77
C ILE A 352 -18.08 38.87 11.53
N ILE A 353 -17.00 38.22 11.97
CA ILE A 353 -15.62 38.68 11.73
C ILE A 353 -15.34 38.73 10.23
N GLN A 354 -15.71 37.69 9.49
CA GLN A 354 -15.53 37.65 8.03
C GLN A 354 -16.29 38.80 7.35
N ARG A 355 -17.55 39.05 7.75
CA ARG A 355 -18.36 40.16 7.24
C ARG A 355 -17.74 41.52 7.54
N GLN A 356 -17.16 41.70 8.73
CA GLN A 356 -16.44 42.93 9.10
C GLN A 356 -15.18 43.13 8.25
N LYS A 357 -14.39 42.08 8.02
CA LYS A 357 -13.21 42.13 7.16
C LYS A 357 -13.59 42.46 5.71
N LEU A 358 -14.65 41.84 5.19
CA LEU A 358 -15.17 42.13 3.85
C LEU A 358 -15.66 43.59 3.73
N ARG A 359 -16.32 44.12 4.76
CA ARG A 359 -16.70 45.53 4.80
C ARG A 359 -15.49 46.46 4.77
N LYS A 360 -14.46 46.21 5.60
CA LYS A 360 -13.20 46.98 5.58
C LYS A 360 -12.55 46.95 4.20
N ARG A 361 -12.58 45.80 3.51
CA ARG A 361 -12.06 45.65 2.14
C ARG A 361 -12.87 46.46 1.13
N ILE A 362 -14.21 46.39 1.16
CA ILE A 362 -15.07 47.20 0.28
C ILE A 362 -14.84 48.69 0.51
N ASP A 363 -14.78 49.14 1.76
CA ASP A 363 -14.54 50.54 2.12
C ASP A 363 -13.16 51.00 1.59
N PHE A 364 -12.15 50.13 1.70
CA PHE A 364 -10.81 50.37 1.17
C PHE A 364 -10.80 50.47 -0.36
N ASP A 365 -11.35 49.49 -1.08
CA ASP A 365 -11.37 49.46 -2.54
C ASP A 365 -12.18 50.65 -3.10
N THR A 366 -13.29 51.01 -2.43
CA THR A 366 -14.10 52.20 -2.75
C THR A 366 -13.29 53.49 -2.60
N PHE A 367 -12.55 53.62 -1.49
CA PHE A 367 -11.69 54.78 -1.23
C PHE A 367 -10.56 54.90 -2.26
N HIS A 368 -9.92 53.79 -2.63
CA HIS A 368 -8.87 53.77 -3.65
C HIS A 368 -9.39 54.11 -5.04
N MET A 369 -10.55 53.58 -5.42
CA MET A 369 -11.23 53.94 -6.67
C MET A 369 -11.57 55.44 -6.73
N GLN A 370 -12.11 56.00 -5.64
CA GLN A 370 -12.44 57.43 -5.54
C GLN A 370 -11.19 58.31 -5.61
N ASN A 371 -10.13 57.98 -4.88
CA ASN A 371 -8.88 58.73 -4.93
C ASN A 371 -8.24 58.71 -6.33
N ALA A 372 -8.21 57.55 -6.99
CA ALA A 372 -7.66 57.44 -8.34
C ALA A 372 -8.47 58.28 -9.34
N LYS A 373 -9.81 58.31 -9.19
CA LYS A 373 -10.70 59.17 -9.97
C LYS A 373 -10.44 60.66 -9.71
N ASP A 374 -10.33 61.06 -8.44
CA ASP A 374 -10.08 62.44 -8.03
C ASP A 374 -8.72 62.95 -8.53
N GLU A 375 -7.68 62.10 -8.54
CA GLU A 375 -6.37 62.46 -9.10
C GLU A 375 -6.43 62.69 -10.61
N ILE A 376 -7.17 61.85 -11.36
CA ILE A 376 -7.41 62.06 -12.81
C ILE A 376 -8.20 63.37 -13.02
N GLU A 377 -9.26 63.61 -12.26
CA GLU A 377 -10.05 64.84 -12.35
C GLU A 377 -9.23 66.10 -12.03
N ASP A 378 -8.40 66.06 -10.98
CA ASP A 378 -7.55 67.18 -10.60
C ASP A 378 -6.39 67.39 -11.59
N LEU A 379 -5.89 66.33 -12.24
CA LEU A 379 -4.93 66.43 -13.34
C LEU A 379 -5.56 67.17 -14.54
N VAL A 380 -6.79 66.81 -14.91
CA VAL A 380 -7.55 67.46 -16.01
C VAL A 380 -7.86 68.92 -15.67
N LYS A 381 -8.27 69.23 -14.43
CA LYS A 381 -8.62 70.60 -13.99
C LYS A 381 -7.39 71.52 -13.93
N ARG A 382 -6.25 71.04 -13.41
CA ARG A 382 -5.03 71.87 -13.28
C ARG A 382 -4.25 72.02 -14.59
N TYR A 383 -4.36 71.04 -15.51
CA TYR A 383 -3.63 71.05 -16.78
C TYR A 383 -4.58 70.88 -17.98
N PRO A 384 -5.41 71.89 -18.27
CA PRO A 384 -6.41 71.81 -19.35
C PRO A 384 -5.80 71.60 -20.75
N LYS A 385 -4.51 71.96 -20.92
CA LYS A 385 -3.75 71.71 -22.16
C LYS A 385 -3.63 70.23 -22.51
N TYR A 386 -3.53 69.36 -21.50
CA TYR A 386 -3.35 67.90 -21.66
C TYR A 386 -4.66 67.12 -21.47
N ALA A 387 -5.78 67.80 -21.20
CA ALA A 387 -7.07 67.18 -20.90
C ALA A 387 -7.56 66.20 -21.99
N LYS A 388 -7.39 66.55 -23.27
CA LYS A 388 -7.80 65.68 -24.38
C LYS A 388 -7.02 64.36 -24.42
N GLU A 389 -5.73 64.39 -24.09
CA GLU A 389 -4.86 63.21 -24.07
C GLU A 389 -5.18 62.33 -22.85
N ILE A 390 -5.36 62.95 -21.67
CA ILE A 390 -5.73 62.25 -20.45
C ILE A 390 -7.08 61.54 -20.63
N LEU A 391 -8.08 62.23 -21.19
CA LEU A 391 -9.40 61.65 -21.46
C LEU A 391 -9.35 60.52 -22.49
N ALA A 392 -8.48 60.61 -23.51
CA ALA A 392 -8.30 59.54 -24.49
C ALA A 392 -7.80 58.25 -23.82
N ILE A 393 -6.85 58.35 -22.88
CA ILE A 393 -6.35 57.20 -22.12
C ILE A 393 -7.46 56.61 -21.25
N VAL A 394 -8.24 57.44 -20.54
CA VAL A 394 -9.36 56.96 -19.71
C VAL A 394 -10.41 56.22 -20.55
N THR A 395 -10.74 56.72 -21.74
CA THR A 395 -11.70 56.04 -22.64
C THR A 395 -11.24 54.67 -23.14
N GLU A 396 -9.92 54.38 -23.14
CA GLU A 396 -9.40 53.04 -23.45
C GLU A 396 -9.76 52.01 -22.37
N TYR A 397 -9.96 52.44 -21.12
CA TYR A 397 -10.29 51.57 -19.98
C TYR A 397 -11.80 51.52 -19.64
N ASP A 398 -12.60 52.46 -20.17
CA ASP A 398 -14.08 52.47 -20.07
C ASP A 398 -14.76 51.57 -21.13
N SER A 399 -13.99 51.00 -22.07
CA SER A 399 -14.45 50.09 -23.14
C SER A 399 -14.35 48.63 -22.69
#